data_AF-A0A7S1X8R7-F1
#
_entry.id   AF-A0A7S1X8R7-F1
#
_cell.length_a   1.000
_cell.length_b   1.000
_cell.length_c   1.000
_cell.angle_alpha   90.00
_cell.angle_beta   90.00
_cell.angle_gamma   90.00
#
_symmetry.space_group_name_H-M   'P 1'
#
loop_
_entity.id
_entity.type
_entity.pdbx_description
1 polymer ?
#
loop_
_entity_poly.entity_id
_entity_poly.type
_entity_poly.pdbx_seq_one_letter_code
_entity_poly.pdbx_strand_id
1 'polypeptide(L)'
;MINIDQGHRSDSEAAGAKIVALELRQLCGMTLEGAKAVLKLPDLSWFKEESNSAERLLQQTAKGVLAAGELGGGGRQEVQLVGSSQRTAEDSAKAYTHGRACCAELLDRFTRLQTQLEVLSAGLDESLEEVYRDVADEEFQTQEKAEELERNLEKLNDEFSNLETSIGRISRTATHIGERLHTAESRRQIAIEALEIIDFMQHFSTCGEDFETLPSLFHDPGMLAEAAGAATKLLLVADEVTSASMPG
;
A
#
# COMPACT_ATOMS: atom_id res chain seq x y z
N MET A 1 3.80 -9.65 38.17
CA MET A 1 4.14 -8.54 37.25
C MET A 1 5.02 -9.12 36.16
N ILE A 2 4.41 -9.59 35.08
CA ILE A 2 5.10 -10.25 33.96
C ILE A 2 5.35 -9.18 32.91
N ASN A 3 6.63 -9.02 32.58
CA ASN A 3 7.17 -8.08 31.60
C ASN A 3 6.91 -8.66 30.20
N ILE A 4 5.81 -8.28 29.57
CA ILE A 4 5.42 -8.72 28.22
C ILE A 4 5.08 -7.47 27.41
N ASP A 5 6.06 -6.67 26.98
CA ASP A 5 5.77 -5.67 25.93
C ASP A 5 6.95 -5.10 25.15
N GLN A 6 8.14 -5.72 25.20
CA GLN A 6 9.31 -5.21 24.45
C GLN A 6 9.80 -6.13 23.32
N GLY A 7 9.27 -7.34 23.17
CA GLY A 7 9.70 -8.27 22.11
C GLY A 7 9.02 -8.07 20.75
N HIS A 8 7.79 -7.54 20.71
CA HIS A 8 7.03 -7.47 19.46
C HIS A 8 7.29 -6.20 18.62
N ARG A 9 7.89 -5.16 19.20
CA ARG A 9 8.21 -3.93 18.47
C ARG A 9 9.45 -4.06 17.58
N SER A 10 10.46 -4.79 18.04
CA SER A 10 11.69 -5.03 17.28
C SER A 10 11.50 -5.95 16.06
N ASP A 11 10.60 -6.95 16.17
CA ASP A 11 10.32 -7.86 15.05
C ASP A 11 9.42 -7.19 14.00
N SER A 12 8.57 -6.24 14.40
CA SER A 12 7.76 -5.41 13.50
C SER A 12 8.61 -4.39 12.73
N GLU A 13 9.59 -3.76 13.36
CA GLU A 13 10.55 -2.87 12.67
C GLU A 13 11.48 -3.66 11.74
N ALA A 14 11.92 -4.86 12.15
CA ALA A 14 12.73 -5.72 11.28
C ALA A 14 11.93 -6.28 10.09
N ALA A 15 10.63 -6.55 10.26
CA ALA A 15 9.74 -6.93 9.18
C ALA A 15 9.43 -5.75 8.25
N GLY A 16 9.19 -4.55 8.80
CA GLY A 16 9.01 -3.31 8.02
C GLY A 16 10.26 -2.95 7.20
N ALA A 17 11.45 -3.04 7.80
CA ALA A 17 12.71 -2.82 7.09
C ALA A 17 12.96 -3.87 6.00
N LYS A 18 12.54 -5.12 6.21
CA LYS A 18 12.61 -6.17 5.17
C LYS A 18 11.63 -5.95 4.04
N ILE A 19 10.43 -5.43 4.31
CA ILE A 19 9.43 -5.10 3.30
C ILE A 19 9.89 -3.90 2.47
N VAL A 20 10.38 -2.83 3.11
CA VAL A 20 10.95 -1.67 2.41
C VAL A 20 12.20 -2.06 1.62
N ALA A 21 13.06 -2.96 2.15
CA ALA A 21 14.20 -3.48 1.40
C ALA A 21 13.80 -4.40 0.24
N LEU A 22 12.67 -5.12 0.34
CA LEU A 22 12.11 -5.95 -0.73
C LEU A 22 11.44 -5.09 -1.81
N GLU A 23 10.74 -4.02 -1.43
CA GLU A 23 10.13 -3.06 -2.35
C GLU A 23 11.19 -2.20 -3.05
N LEU A 24 12.25 -1.76 -2.36
CA LEU A 24 13.41 -1.13 -3.01
C LEU A 24 14.12 -2.09 -3.97
N ARG A 25 14.14 -3.39 -3.66
CA ARG A 25 14.69 -4.43 -4.57
C ARG A 25 13.77 -4.71 -5.77
N GLN A 26 12.46 -4.50 -5.63
CA GLN A 26 11.48 -4.64 -6.70
C GLN A 26 11.37 -3.39 -7.59
N LEU A 27 11.45 -2.20 -7.00
CA LEU A 27 11.44 -0.90 -7.71
C LEU A 27 12.75 -0.65 -8.45
N CYS A 28 13.90 -1.03 -7.87
CA CYS A 28 15.17 -0.78 -8.53
C CYS A 28 15.55 -1.79 -9.61
N GLY A 29 14.94 -2.99 -9.70
CA GLY A 29 15.07 -3.93 -10.85
C GLY A 29 16.49 -4.26 -11.37
N MET A 30 17.55 -3.76 -10.75
CA MET A 30 18.88 -3.71 -11.30
C MET A 30 19.68 -4.83 -10.66
N THR A 31 19.83 -5.90 -11.43
CA THR A 31 20.91 -6.85 -11.18
C THR A 31 22.24 -6.10 -11.18
N LEU A 32 23.26 -6.63 -10.51
CA LEU A 32 24.59 -6.02 -10.46
C LEU A 32 25.17 -5.76 -11.87
N GLU A 33 24.73 -6.56 -12.86
CA GLU A 33 25.00 -6.36 -14.29
C GLU A 33 24.17 -5.22 -14.92
N GLY A 34 22.91 -5.02 -14.51
CA GLY A 34 22.10 -3.85 -14.86
C GLY A 34 22.69 -2.54 -14.33
N ALA A 35 23.19 -2.53 -13.09
CA ALA A 35 23.96 -1.41 -12.54
C ALA A 35 25.25 -1.14 -13.31
N LYS A 36 25.94 -2.21 -13.73
CA LYS A 36 27.16 -2.10 -14.56
C LYS A 36 26.87 -1.50 -15.95
N ALA A 37 25.72 -1.83 -16.53
CA ALA A 37 25.29 -1.34 -17.84
C ALA A 37 24.84 0.13 -17.78
N VAL A 38 24.14 0.54 -16.72
CA VAL A 38 23.73 1.95 -16.50
C VAL A 38 24.95 2.82 -16.20
N LEU A 39 25.89 2.34 -15.37
CA LEU A 39 27.08 3.08 -14.97
C LEU A 39 28.19 3.16 -16.04
N LYS A 40 28.00 2.57 -17.24
CA LYS A 40 29.01 2.49 -18.33
C LYS A 40 30.44 2.30 -17.82
N LEU A 41 30.62 1.40 -16.85
CA LEU A 41 31.90 1.27 -16.15
C LEU A 41 33.00 0.85 -17.14
N PRO A 42 34.17 1.53 -17.16
CA PRO A 42 35.30 1.10 -17.97
C PRO A 42 35.68 -0.33 -17.62
N ASP A 43 35.97 -1.15 -18.64
CA ASP A 43 36.34 -2.55 -18.42
C ASP A 43 37.67 -2.64 -17.64
N LEU A 44 37.58 -3.06 -16.38
CA LEU A 44 38.73 -3.29 -15.48
C LEU A 44 39.43 -4.64 -15.76
N SER A 45 39.18 -5.26 -16.92
CA SER A 45 39.77 -6.56 -17.32
C SER A 45 41.29 -6.60 -17.21
N TRP A 46 41.98 -5.50 -17.51
CA TRP A 46 43.44 -5.38 -17.38
C TRP A 46 43.96 -5.49 -15.93
N PHE A 47 43.11 -5.28 -14.92
CA PHE A 47 43.45 -5.47 -13.50
C PHE A 47 43.40 -6.94 -13.09
N LYS A 48 42.66 -7.78 -13.82
CA LYS A 48 42.59 -9.23 -13.60
C LYS A 48 43.82 -9.97 -14.13
N GLU A 49 44.63 -9.32 -14.97
CA GLU A 49 45.91 -9.85 -15.41
C GLU A 49 46.93 -9.82 -14.27
N GLU A 50 47.36 -11.01 -13.84
CA GLU A 50 48.30 -11.22 -12.74
C GLU A 50 49.70 -10.62 -12.99
N SER A 51 50.00 -10.27 -14.25
CA SER A 51 51.18 -9.49 -14.67
C SER A 51 51.10 -8.03 -14.27
N ASN A 52 49.89 -7.50 -14.06
CA ASN A 52 49.62 -6.11 -13.75
C ASN A 52 49.36 -5.89 -12.26
N SER A 53 49.65 -6.84 -11.36
CA SER A 53 49.51 -6.56 -9.92
C SER A 53 50.57 -5.53 -9.47
N ALA A 54 50.14 -4.46 -8.78
CA ALA A 54 51.04 -3.48 -8.17
C ALA A 54 52.08 -4.16 -7.25
N GLU A 55 51.70 -5.28 -6.64
CA GLU A 55 52.56 -6.10 -5.80
C GLU A 55 53.71 -6.74 -6.58
N ARG A 56 53.50 -7.17 -7.84
CA ARG A 56 54.58 -7.73 -8.67
C ARG A 56 55.57 -6.67 -9.13
N LEU A 57 55.10 -5.48 -9.47
CA LEU A 57 55.98 -4.35 -9.83
C LEU A 57 56.76 -3.84 -8.62
N LEU A 58 56.13 -3.75 -7.45
CA LEU A 58 56.82 -3.46 -6.18
C LEU A 58 57.82 -4.57 -5.81
N GLN A 59 57.51 -5.83 -6.07
CA GLN A 59 58.47 -6.92 -5.90
C GLN A 59 59.60 -6.89 -6.94
N GLN A 60 59.37 -6.42 -8.17
CA GLN A 60 60.42 -6.25 -9.19
C GLN A 60 61.32 -5.06 -8.90
N THR A 61 60.79 -3.93 -8.42
CA THR A 61 61.61 -2.79 -7.95
C THR A 61 62.38 -3.16 -6.69
N ALA A 62 61.73 -3.82 -5.72
CA ALA A 62 62.40 -4.31 -4.53
C ALA A 62 63.50 -5.32 -4.89
N LYS A 63 63.27 -6.25 -5.83
CA LYS A 63 64.30 -7.18 -6.31
C LYS A 63 65.42 -6.49 -7.09
N GLY A 64 65.12 -5.48 -7.91
CA GLY A 64 66.12 -4.69 -8.62
C GLY A 64 67.00 -3.84 -7.69
N VAL A 65 66.42 -3.33 -6.60
CA VAL A 65 67.12 -2.55 -5.56
C VAL A 65 67.87 -3.46 -4.59
N LEU A 66 67.32 -4.61 -4.21
CA LEU A 66 67.98 -5.62 -3.38
C LEU A 66 69.12 -6.32 -4.12
N ALA A 67 68.99 -6.59 -5.43
CA ALA A 67 70.11 -7.07 -6.25
C ALA A 67 71.26 -6.05 -6.34
N ALA A 68 70.97 -4.75 -6.13
CA ALA A 68 71.98 -3.71 -5.95
C ALA A 68 72.49 -3.57 -4.50
N GLY A 69 71.78 -4.16 -3.52
CA GLY A 69 72.05 -4.05 -2.08
C GLY A 69 72.58 -5.31 -1.40
N GLU A 70 72.57 -6.48 -2.04
CA GLU A 70 73.16 -7.73 -1.52
C GLU A 70 74.70 -7.76 -1.66
N LEU A 71 75.38 -6.80 -1.02
CA LEU A 71 76.77 -6.92 -0.56
C LEU A 71 76.90 -6.18 0.77
N GLY A 72 76.24 -6.69 1.82
CA GLY A 72 76.37 -6.07 3.14
C GLY A 72 75.59 -6.75 4.25
N GLY A 73 76.01 -7.95 4.65
CA GLY A 73 75.39 -8.64 5.79
C GLY A 73 76.18 -9.82 6.35
N GLY A 74 77.19 -9.53 7.19
CA GLY A 74 77.57 -10.36 8.34
C GLY A 74 78.48 -11.58 8.12
N GLY A 75 79.77 -11.44 8.49
CA GLY A 75 80.66 -12.58 8.70
C GLY A 75 82.13 -12.17 8.87
N ARG A 76 82.60 -12.11 10.12
CA ARG A 76 83.99 -11.87 10.52
C ARG A 76 84.94 -12.82 9.78
N GLN A 77 85.74 -12.33 8.83
CA GLN A 77 87.04 -12.92 8.50
C GLN A 77 87.96 -11.94 7.77
N GLU A 78 89.25 -12.19 7.95
CA GLU A 78 90.39 -11.32 7.70
C GLU A 78 90.47 -10.66 6.33
N VAL A 79 91.02 -9.44 6.38
CA VAL A 79 91.48 -8.66 5.24
C VAL A 79 92.58 -9.42 4.51
N GLN A 80 92.28 -9.90 3.29
CA GLN A 80 93.26 -10.02 2.22
C GLN A 80 92.80 -9.13 1.05
N LEU A 81 93.49 -8.00 0.94
CA LEU A 81 93.47 -7.11 -0.21
C LEU A 81 94.20 -7.80 -1.37
N VAL A 82 93.45 -8.40 -2.30
CA VAL A 82 93.94 -8.72 -3.65
C VAL A 82 92.92 -8.17 -4.65
N GLY A 83 93.41 -7.31 -5.54
CA GLY A 83 92.61 -6.53 -6.47
C GLY A 83 91.84 -7.38 -7.48
N SER A 84 90.58 -6.98 -7.70
CA SER A 84 89.94 -6.92 -9.01
C SER A 84 88.82 -5.88 -8.95
N SER A 85 89.23 -4.62 -8.98
CA SER A 85 88.38 -3.46 -9.30
C SER A 85 87.99 -3.56 -10.77
N GLN A 86 86.93 -4.31 -11.06
CA GLN A 86 86.19 -4.27 -12.33
C GLN A 86 84.86 -5.04 -12.14
N ARG A 87 84.04 -4.58 -11.19
CA ARG A 87 82.58 -4.71 -11.27
C ARG A 87 82.03 -3.31 -11.47
N THR A 88 81.32 -3.16 -12.56
CA THR A 88 81.36 -1.94 -13.37
C THR A 88 80.46 -0.86 -12.81
N ALA A 89 80.89 0.40 -12.92
CA ALA A 89 79.99 1.55 -12.74
C ALA A 89 78.78 1.50 -13.72
N GLU A 90 78.87 0.67 -14.77
CA GLU A 90 77.76 0.37 -15.67
C GLU A 90 76.67 -0.49 -15.04
N ASP A 91 76.97 -1.41 -14.12
CA ASP A 91 75.95 -2.27 -13.50
C ASP A 91 75.13 -1.52 -12.44
N SER A 92 75.76 -0.61 -11.70
CA SER A 92 75.06 0.31 -10.79
C SER A 92 74.28 1.41 -11.54
N ALA A 93 74.79 1.89 -12.68
CA ALA A 93 74.06 2.80 -13.57
C ALA A 93 72.84 2.12 -14.22
N LYS A 94 72.95 0.83 -14.61
CA LYS A 94 71.82 0.02 -15.11
C LYS A 94 70.76 -0.22 -14.04
N ALA A 95 71.14 -0.48 -12.79
CA ALA A 95 70.20 -0.63 -11.68
C ALA A 95 69.45 0.69 -11.36
N TYR A 96 70.15 1.82 -11.37
CA TYR A 96 69.53 3.15 -11.16
C TYR A 96 68.59 3.54 -12.31
N THR A 97 68.98 3.27 -13.56
CA THR A 97 68.12 3.54 -14.73
C THR A 97 66.90 2.62 -14.78
N HIS A 98 67.04 1.35 -14.37
CA HIS A 98 65.93 0.41 -14.27
C HIS A 98 64.93 0.78 -13.15
N GLY A 99 65.42 1.16 -11.96
CA GLY A 99 64.58 1.66 -10.87
C GLY A 99 63.84 2.94 -11.25
N ARG A 100 64.51 3.87 -11.95
CA ARG A 100 63.89 5.09 -12.47
C ARG A 100 62.81 4.79 -13.52
N ALA A 101 63.05 3.83 -14.41
CA ALA A 101 62.07 3.41 -15.41
C ALA A 101 60.82 2.79 -14.77
N CYS A 102 60.99 1.94 -13.74
CA CYS A 102 59.86 1.34 -13.06
C CYS A 102 59.08 2.34 -12.19
N CYS A 103 59.75 3.29 -11.55
CA CYS A 103 59.07 4.41 -10.88
C CYS A 103 58.28 5.27 -11.87
N ALA A 104 58.79 5.50 -13.08
CA ALA A 104 58.07 6.23 -14.12
C ALA A 104 56.82 5.48 -14.60
N GLU A 105 56.93 4.16 -14.78
CA GLU A 105 55.79 3.29 -15.15
C GLU A 105 54.71 3.24 -14.06
N LEU A 106 55.11 3.16 -12.79
CA LEU A 106 54.19 3.22 -11.66
C LEU A 106 53.46 4.57 -11.61
N LEU A 107 54.17 5.67 -11.89
CA LEU A 107 53.62 7.02 -11.86
C LEU A 107 52.62 7.25 -13.02
N ASP A 108 52.92 6.77 -14.22
CA ASP A 108 52.00 6.75 -15.37
C ASP A 108 50.73 5.93 -15.06
N ARG A 109 50.88 4.85 -14.30
CA ARG A 109 49.74 4.04 -13.88
C ARG A 109 48.89 4.73 -12.83
N PHE A 110 49.50 5.40 -11.86
CA PHE A 110 48.77 6.20 -10.87
C PHE A 110 48.02 7.36 -11.52
N THR A 111 48.63 8.07 -12.47
CA THR A 111 47.94 9.14 -13.20
C THR A 111 46.79 8.58 -14.03
N ARG A 112 46.96 7.43 -14.68
CA ARG A 112 45.86 6.76 -15.38
C ARG A 112 44.73 6.34 -14.43
N LEU A 113 45.04 5.79 -13.27
CA LEU A 113 44.03 5.44 -12.25
C LEU A 113 43.30 6.70 -11.75
N GLN A 114 44.03 7.79 -11.54
CA GLN A 114 43.43 9.06 -11.14
C GLN A 114 42.44 9.56 -12.20
N THR A 115 42.82 9.57 -13.49
CA THR A 115 41.91 9.97 -14.57
C THR A 115 40.68 9.05 -14.67
N GLN A 116 40.84 7.75 -14.44
CA GLN A 116 39.71 6.80 -14.44
C GLN A 116 38.77 7.03 -13.26
N LEU A 117 39.31 7.38 -12.08
CA LEU A 117 38.51 7.73 -10.91
C LEU A 117 37.72 9.02 -11.14
N GLU A 118 38.32 10.03 -11.77
CA GLU A 118 37.66 11.29 -12.12
C GLU A 118 36.53 11.10 -13.13
N VAL A 119 36.74 10.27 -14.17
CA VAL A 119 35.68 9.92 -15.12
C VAL A 119 34.56 9.14 -14.43
N LEU A 120 34.90 8.23 -13.53
CA LEU A 120 33.92 7.44 -12.79
C LEU A 120 33.10 8.31 -11.83
N SER A 121 33.74 9.24 -11.11
CA SER A 121 33.01 10.17 -10.23
C SER A 121 32.08 11.07 -11.04
N ALA A 122 32.54 11.59 -12.17
CA ALA A 122 31.69 12.41 -13.04
C ALA A 122 30.48 11.62 -13.58
N GLY A 123 30.67 10.36 -13.97
CA GLY A 123 29.57 9.49 -14.42
C GLY A 123 28.60 9.11 -13.30
N LEU A 124 29.10 8.97 -12.06
CA LEU A 124 28.24 8.78 -10.89
C LEU A 124 27.40 10.02 -10.61
N ASP A 125 28.01 11.21 -10.66
CA ASP A 125 27.33 12.47 -10.44
C ASP A 125 26.24 12.71 -11.50
N GLU A 126 26.52 12.42 -12.78
CA GLU A 126 25.54 12.51 -13.88
C GLU A 126 24.36 11.55 -13.67
N SER A 127 24.64 10.29 -13.32
CA SER A 127 23.58 9.31 -13.04
C SER A 127 22.77 9.67 -11.80
N LEU A 128 23.41 10.25 -10.79
CA LEU A 128 22.75 10.71 -9.59
C LEU A 128 21.84 11.91 -9.87
N GLU A 129 22.27 12.87 -10.69
CA GLU A 129 21.42 13.97 -11.17
C GLU A 129 20.22 13.48 -12.00
N GLU A 130 20.42 12.47 -12.85
CA GLU A 130 19.34 11.84 -13.62
C GLU A 130 18.30 11.21 -12.70
N VAL A 131 18.73 10.39 -11.74
CA VAL A 131 17.81 9.76 -10.77
C VAL A 131 17.09 10.81 -9.92
N TYR A 132 17.76 11.86 -9.47
CA TYR A 132 17.10 12.94 -8.73
C TYR A 132 16.02 13.65 -9.56
N ARG A 133 16.27 13.84 -10.86
CA ARG A 133 15.29 14.44 -11.77
C ARG A 133 14.08 13.50 -11.96
N ASP A 134 14.32 12.23 -12.23
CA ASP A 134 13.25 11.25 -12.44
C ASP A 134 12.39 11.09 -11.20
N VAL A 135 13.01 11.06 -10.00
CA VAL A 135 12.27 11.01 -8.74
C VAL A 135 11.43 12.26 -8.53
N ALA A 136 11.98 13.45 -8.82
CA ALA A 136 11.22 14.70 -8.69
C ALA A 136 10.03 14.76 -9.66
N ASP A 137 10.19 14.28 -10.89
CA ASP A 137 9.13 14.23 -11.89
C ASP A 137 8.04 13.21 -11.50
N GLU A 138 8.41 12.04 -10.97
CA GLU A 138 7.47 11.03 -10.46
C GLU A 138 6.75 11.50 -9.20
N GLU A 139 7.45 12.17 -8.28
CA GLU A 139 6.84 12.78 -7.09
C GLU A 139 5.78 13.82 -7.50
N PHE A 140 6.12 14.69 -8.46
CA PHE A 140 5.19 15.69 -8.99
C PHE A 140 3.95 15.04 -9.62
N GLN A 141 4.14 14.04 -10.48
CA GLN A 141 3.03 13.33 -11.13
C GLN A 141 2.16 12.57 -10.12
N THR A 142 2.78 11.96 -9.11
CA THR A 142 2.05 11.24 -8.06
C THR A 142 1.23 12.21 -7.21
N GLN A 143 1.80 13.37 -6.88
CA GLN A 143 1.08 14.41 -6.16
C GLN A 143 -0.10 14.95 -6.98
N GLU A 144 0.08 15.22 -8.27
CA GLU A 144 -1.01 15.68 -9.14
C GLU A 144 -2.16 14.65 -9.21
N LYS A 145 -1.84 13.36 -9.37
CA LYS A 145 -2.82 12.27 -9.35
C LYS A 145 -3.53 12.15 -8.00
N ALA A 146 -2.80 12.33 -6.89
CA ALA A 146 -3.38 12.31 -5.54
C ALA A 146 -4.38 13.45 -5.37
N GLU A 147 -4.03 14.68 -5.80
CA GLU A 147 -4.94 15.82 -5.73
C GLU A 147 -6.17 15.65 -6.64
N GLU A 148 -6.01 15.07 -7.84
CA GLU A 148 -7.16 14.74 -8.70
C GLU A 148 -8.09 13.73 -8.01
N LEU A 149 -7.52 12.69 -7.40
CA LEU A 149 -8.27 11.67 -6.68
C LEU A 149 -9.03 12.26 -5.49
N GLU A 150 -8.39 13.14 -4.71
CA GLU A 150 -9.04 13.85 -3.59
C GLU A 150 -10.22 14.70 -4.07
N ARG A 151 -10.05 15.47 -5.16
CA ARG A 151 -11.14 16.27 -5.75
C ARG A 151 -12.29 15.40 -6.25
N ASN A 152 -11.99 14.24 -6.83
CA ASN A 152 -13.01 13.30 -7.29
C ASN A 152 -13.73 12.62 -6.12
N LEU A 153 -13.01 12.32 -5.04
CA LEU A 153 -13.59 11.80 -3.80
C LEU A 153 -14.53 12.81 -3.16
N GLU A 154 -14.16 14.09 -3.09
CA GLU A 154 -15.01 15.15 -2.55
C GLU A 154 -16.32 15.28 -3.34
N LYS A 155 -16.25 15.29 -4.68
CA LYS A 155 -17.45 15.27 -5.54
C LYS A 155 -18.33 14.05 -5.31
N LEU A 156 -17.72 12.87 -5.22
CA LEU A 156 -18.44 11.62 -4.97
C LEU A 156 -19.14 11.67 -3.60
N ASN A 157 -18.48 12.21 -2.59
CA ASN A 157 -19.07 12.38 -1.26
C ASN A 157 -20.28 13.33 -1.27
N ASP A 158 -20.20 14.43 -2.03
CA ASP A 158 -21.33 15.34 -2.22
C ASP A 158 -22.51 14.65 -2.95
N GLU A 159 -22.21 13.86 -3.99
CA GLU A 159 -23.21 13.05 -4.69
C GLU A 159 -23.87 12.02 -3.76
N PHE A 160 -23.10 11.36 -2.88
CA PHE A 160 -23.63 10.45 -1.88
C PHE A 160 -24.52 11.17 -0.87
N SER A 161 -24.14 12.35 -0.38
CA SER A 161 -24.97 13.14 0.54
C SER A 161 -26.31 13.55 -0.11
N ASN A 162 -26.27 13.93 -1.39
CA ASN A 162 -27.48 14.21 -2.16
C ASN A 162 -28.35 12.97 -2.35
N LEU A 163 -27.74 11.82 -2.63
CA LEU A 163 -28.43 10.54 -2.74
C LEU A 163 -29.09 10.16 -1.42
N GLU A 164 -28.40 10.27 -0.29
CA GLU A 164 -28.96 10.02 1.04
C GLU A 164 -30.16 10.92 1.34
N THR A 165 -30.08 12.19 0.98
CA THR A 165 -31.21 13.13 1.11
C THR A 165 -32.40 12.69 0.26
N SER A 166 -32.16 12.24 -0.97
CA SER A 166 -33.19 11.71 -1.87
C SER A 166 -33.83 10.42 -1.32
N ILE A 167 -33.01 9.49 -0.85
CA ILE A 167 -33.46 8.25 -0.18
C ILE A 167 -34.29 8.59 1.05
N GLY A 168 -33.87 9.56 1.86
CA GLY A 168 -34.62 10.05 3.01
C GLY A 168 -36.00 10.59 2.62
N ARG A 169 -36.10 11.34 1.53
CA ARG A 169 -37.39 11.84 1.00
C ARG A 169 -38.28 10.71 0.50
N ILE A 170 -37.72 9.74 -0.24
CA ILE A 170 -38.44 8.57 -0.74
C ILE A 170 -38.95 7.73 0.44
N SER A 171 -38.10 7.47 1.43
CA SER A 171 -38.46 6.70 2.63
C SER A 171 -39.61 7.35 3.39
N ARG A 172 -39.56 8.67 3.63
CA ARG A 172 -40.68 9.39 4.28
C ARG A 172 -41.97 9.29 3.46
N THR A 173 -41.86 9.41 2.14
CA THR A 173 -43.01 9.28 1.23
C THR A 173 -43.59 7.87 1.28
N ALA A 174 -42.73 6.84 1.29
CA ALA A 174 -43.13 5.45 1.43
C ALA A 174 -43.82 5.17 2.77
N THR A 175 -43.30 5.71 3.88
CA THR A 175 -43.96 5.65 5.19
C THR A 175 -45.36 6.28 5.13
N HIS A 176 -45.49 7.47 4.55
CA HIS A 176 -46.77 8.16 4.44
C HIS A 176 -47.79 7.40 3.55
N ILE A 177 -47.33 6.80 2.45
CA ILE A 177 -48.18 5.93 1.61
C ILE A 177 -48.61 4.69 2.40
N GLY A 178 -47.69 4.06 3.13
CA GLY A 178 -47.98 2.90 3.97
C GLY A 178 -49.03 3.21 5.03
N GLU A 179 -48.92 4.35 5.70
CA GLU A 179 -49.90 4.80 6.70
C GLU A 179 -51.27 5.04 6.07
N ARG A 180 -51.33 5.73 4.92
CA ARG A 180 -52.59 5.94 4.19
C ARG A 180 -53.22 4.62 3.73
N LEU A 181 -52.41 3.66 3.29
CA LEU A 181 -52.88 2.33 2.87
C LEU A 181 -53.45 1.56 4.06
N HIS A 182 -52.77 1.61 5.22
CA HIS A 182 -53.25 1.00 6.44
C HIS A 182 -54.57 1.63 6.93
N THR A 183 -54.69 2.95 6.91
CA THR A 183 -55.95 3.64 7.23
C THR A 183 -57.07 3.28 6.26
N ALA A 184 -56.79 3.25 4.95
CA ALA A 184 -57.78 2.86 3.94
C ALA A 184 -58.25 1.43 4.15
N GLU A 185 -57.34 0.52 4.48
CA GLU A 185 -57.65 -0.87 4.76
C GLU A 185 -58.49 -1.04 6.03
N SER A 186 -58.15 -0.33 7.11
CA SER A 186 -58.97 -0.30 8.33
C SER A 186 -60.39 0.20 8.04
N ARG A 187 -60.53 1.27 7.26
CA ARG A 187 -61.86 1.78 6.85
C ARG A 187 -62.62 0.78 5.98
N ARG A 188 -61.94 0.09 5.05
CA ARG A 188 -62.55 -0.96 4.22
C ARG A 188 -63.10 -2.09 5.09
N GLN A 189 -62.34 -2.52 6.10
CA GLN A 189 -62.74 -3.56 7.03
C GLN A 189 -63.98 -3.15 7.83
N ILE A 190 -64.00 -1.93 8.39
CA ILE A 190 -65.17 -1.39 9.10
C ILE A 190 -66.39 -1.32 8.17
N ALA A 191 -66.21 -0.90 6.92
CA ALA A 191 -67.32 -0.82 5.96
C ALA A 191 -67.90 -2.21 5.61
N ILE A 192 -67.06 -3.25 5.55
CA ILE A 192 -67.51 -4.63 5.34
C ILE A 192 -68.30 -5.12 6.55
N GLU A 193 -67.76 -4.95 7.76
CA GLU A 193 -68.44 -5.32 9.00
C GLU A 193 -69.78 -4.58 9.13
N ALA A 194 -69.83 -3.28 8.80
CA ALA A 194 -71.07 -2.51 8.80
C ALA A 194 -72.07 -3.03 7.76
N LEU A 195 -71.61 -3.44 6.57
CA LEU A 195 -72.47 -4.00 5.53
C LEU A 195 -73.08 -5.33 5.98
N GLU A 196 -72.31 -6.19 6.65
CA GLU A 196 -72.80 -7.43 7.26
C GLU A 196 -73.91 -7.13 8.29
N ILE A 197 -73.72 -6.15 9.17
CA ILE A 197 -74.77 -5.74 10.13
C ILE A 197 -76.03 -5.23 9.42
N ILE A 198 -75.87 -4.39 8.40
CA ILE A 198 -77.02 -3.86 7.66
C ILE A 198 -77.81 -5.00 7.02
N ASP A 199 -77.12 -5.98 6.43
CA ASP A 199 -77.74 -7.17 5.85
C ASP A 199 -78.49 -7.98 6.92
N PHE A 200 -77.88 -8.18 8.10
CA PHE A 200 -78.55 -8.81 9.23
C PHE A 200 -79.80 -8.04 9.70
N MET A 201 -79.71 -6.71 9.81
CA MET A 201 -80.84 -5.85 10.21
C MET A 201 -81.95 -5.85 9.16
N GLN A 202 -81.60 -5.88 7.88
CA GLN A 202 -82.56 -5.96 6.78
C GLN A 202 -83.29 -7.30 6.82
N HIS A 203 -82.57 -8.42 6.93
CA HIS A 203 -83.15 -9.75 7.11
C HIS A 203 -84.07 -9.81 8.33
N PHE A 204 -83.63 -9.26 9.47
CA PHE A 204 -84.44 -9.18 10.68
C PHE A 204 -85.74 -8.38 10.47
N SER A 205 -85.66 -7.22 9.82
CA SER A 205 -86.82 -6.35 9.58
C SER A 205 -87.88 -6.97 8.65
N THR A 206 -87.46 -7.83 7.72
CA THR A 206 -88.36 -8.52 6.78
C THR A 206 -89.00 -9.80 7.34
N CYS A 207 -88.56 -10.32 8.49
CA CYS A 207 -88.99 -11.63 8.97
C CYS A 207 -90.34 -11.70 9.69
N GLY A 208 -91.05 -10.59 9.93
CA GLY A 208 -92.40 -10.63 10.51
C GLY A 208 -92.49 -11.44 11.83
N GLU A 209 -93.57 -12.22 12.02
CA GLU A 209 -93.78 -13.10 13.20
C GLU A 209 -93.14 -14.51 13.05
N ASP A 210 -92.66 -14.88 11.86
CA ASP A 210 -92.09 -16.20 11.57
C ASP A 210 -90.56 -16.18 11.71
N PHE A 211 -90.11 -16.26 12.98
CA PHE A 211 -88.69 -16.31 13.34
C PHE A 211 -87.94 -17.48 12.71
N GLU A 212 -88.61 -18.59 12.35
CA GLU A 212 -88.04 -19.78 11.67
C GLU A 212 -87.37 -19.47 10.32
N THR A 213 -87.68 -18.33 9.69
CA THR A 213 -87.12 -17.93 8.39
C THR A 213 -85.86 -17.06 8.49
N LEU A 214 -85.49 -16.64 9.70
CA LEU A 214 -84.26 -15.86 9.94
C LEU A 214 -83.01 -16.72 9.69
N PRO A 215 -81.88 -16.09 9.33
CA PRO A 215 -80.59 -16.76 9.30
C PRO A 215 -80.30 -17.49 10.61
N SER A 216 -79.65 -18.67 10.55
CA SER A 216 -79.39 -19.55 11.71
C SER A 216 -78.68 -18.88 12.89
N LEU A 217 -78.07 -17.71 12.66
CA LEU A 217 -77.53 -16.81 13.67
C LEU A 217 -78.56 -16.41 14.75
N PHE A 218 -79.86 -16.39 14.42
CA PHE A 218 -80.95 -16.03 15.35
C PHE A 218 -81.58 -17.23 16.09
N HIS A 219 -81.30 -18.47 15.66
CA HIS A 219 -81.81 -19.70 16.30
C HIS A 219 -80.75 -20.42 17.10
N ASP A 220 -79.49 -20.29 16.70
CA ASP A 220 -78.38 -20.92 17.39
C ASP A 220 -77.85 -19.99 18.50
N PRO A 221 -78.04 -20.36 19.79
CA PRO A 221 -77.62 -19.52 20.91
C PRO A 221 -76.10 -19.26 20.93
N GLY A 222 -75.28 -20.12 20.30
CA GLY A 222 -73.84 -19.89 20.17
C GLY A 222 -73.51 -18.75 19.21
N MET A 223 -74.16 -18.76 18.05
CA MET A 223 -74.01 -17.73 17.00
C MET A 223 -74.61 -16.38 17.43
N LEU A 224 -75.71 -16.39 18.19
CA LEU A 224 -76.32 -15.17 18.75
C LEU A 224 -75.38 -14.47 19.75
N ALA A 225 -74.68 -15.24 20.58
CA ALA A 225 -73.70 -14.70 21.52
C ALA A 225 -72.48 -14.08 20.80
N GLU A 226 -72.05 -14.70 19.69
CA GLU A 226 -70.95 -14.19 18.87
C GLU A 226 -71.35 -12.91 18.13
N ALA A 227 -72.57 -12.86 17.58
CA ALA A 227 -73.14 -11.67 16.94
C ALA A 227 -73.33 -10.52 17.92
N ALA A 228 -73.82 -10.79 19.14
CA ALA A 228 -73.90 -9.79 20.21
C ALA A 228 -72.50 -9.26 20.59
N GLY A 229 -71.50 -10.14 20.63
CA GLY A 229 -70.10 -9.77 20.84
C GLY A 229 -69.56 -8.86 19.74
N ALA A 230 -69.84 -9.17 18.47
CA ALA A 230 -69.46 -8.35 17.32
C ALA A 230 -70.16 -6.98 17.34
N ALA A 231 -71.47 -6.93 17.60
CA ALA A 231 -72.23 -5.69 17.72
C ALA A 231 -71.71 -4.79 18.86
N THR A 232 -71.31 -5.39 19.99
CA THR A 232 -70.72 -4.64 21.11
C THR A 232 -69.35 -4.06 20.74
N LYS A 233 -68.52 -4.82 20.00
CA LYS A 233 -67.24 -4.32 19.48
C LYS A 233 -67.44 -3.17 18.48
N LEU A 234 -68.43 -3.28 17.60
CA LEU A 234 -68.79 -2.22 16.66
C LEU A 234 -69.31 -0.96 17.36
N LEU A 235 -70.05 -1.10 18.45
CA LEU A 235 -70.48 0.03 19.27
C LEU A 235 -69.28 0.75 19.91
N LEU A 236 -68.28 0.00 20.38
CA LEU A 236 -67.03 0.56 20.91
C LEU A 236 -66.23 1.29 19.82
N VAL A 237 -66.11 0.71 18.62
CA VAL A 237 -65.45 1.36 17.48
C VAL A 237 -66.21 2.62 17.05
N ALA A 238 -67.54 2.59 17.04
CA ALA A 238 -68.34 3.77 16.74
C ALA A 238 -68.16 4.88 17.77
N ASP A 239 -68.11 4.54 19.07
CA ASP A 239 -67.85 5.48 20.16
C ASP A 239 -66.45 6.12 20.05
N GLU A 240 -65.44 5.33 19.72
CA GLU A 240 -64.07 5.79 19.45
C GLU A 240 -64.00 6.72 18.24
N VAL A 241 -64.72 6.42 17.16
CA VAL A 241 -64.81 7.30 15.98
C VAL A 241 -65.57 8.59 16.29
N THR A 242 -66.66 8.54 17.07
CA THR A 242 -67.41 9.76 17.45
C THR A 242 -66.63 10.64 18.43
N SER A 243 -65.88 10.05 19.35
CA SER A 243 -65.02 10.80 20.28
C SER A 243 -63.78 11.38 19.58
N ALA A 244 -63.24 10.70 18.57
CA ALA A 244 -62.19 11.24 17.70
C ALA A 244 -62.68 12.30 16.70
N SER A 245 -63.98 12.33 16.37
CA SER A 245 -64.59 13.23 15.38
C SER A 245 -65.09 14.58 15.96
N MET A 246 -64.94 14.83 17.27
CA MET A 246 -65.24 16.13 17.88
C MET A 246 -63.93 16.93 18.13
N PRO A 247 -63.46 17.76 17.17
CA PRO A 247 -62.46 18.77 17.45
C PRO A 247 -63.13 19.94 18.17
N GLY A 248 -62.80 20.11 19.45
CA GLY A 248 -62.82 21.40 20.13
C GLY A 248 -61.45 22.06 20.03
#